data_AF-A0A6L3IK59-F1
#
_entry.id   AF-A0A6L3IK59-F1
#
_cell.length_a   1.000
_cell.length_b   1.000
_cell.length_c   1.000
_cell.angle_alpha   90.00
_cell.angle_beta   90.00
_cell.angle_gamma   90.00
#
_symmetry.space_group_name_H-M   'P 1'
#
loop_
_entity.id
_entity.type
_entity.pdbx_description
1 polymer ?
#
loop_
_entity_poly.entity_id
_entity_poly.type
_entity_poly.pdbx_seq_one_letter_code
_entity_poly.pdbx_strand_id
1 'polypeptide(L)' 'FNEGLHREFYFWRTYDKQEIDLIEESADSLTALEFKWGNKMPAAPKAFQEAYPYAEFHVVNRENYLEFV' A
#
# COMPACT_ATOMS: atom_id res chain seq x y z
N PHE A 1 -6.57 17.07 -11.04
CA PHE A 1 -5.52 16.08 -11.35
C PHE A 1 -5.89 14.65 -10.96
N ASN A 2 -6.95 14.42 -10.16
CA ASN A 2 -7.54 13.09 -9.92
C ASN A 2 -9.00 12.96 -10.43
N GLU A 3 -9.40 13.74 -11.43
CA GLU A 3 -10.76 13.63 -11.97
C GLU A 3 -10.81 12.58 -13.07
N GLY A 4 -11.15 11.35 -12.69
CA GLY A 4 -11.40 10.26 -13.65
C GLY A 4 -11.40 8.84 -13.08
N LEU A 5 -10.80 8.59 -11.91
CA LEU A 5 -10.68 7.23 -11.34
C LEU A 5 -11.25 7.06 -9.93
N HIS A 6 -11.78 8.11 -9.28
CA HIS A 6 -12.28 8.06 -7.89
C HIS A 6 -11.32 7.32 -6.94
N ARG A 7 -10.01 7.59 -7.08
CA ARG A 7 -8.97 7.06 -6.19
C ARG A 7 -8.31 8.18 -5.43
N GLU A 8 -8.27 8.02 -4.12
CA GLU A 8 -7.55 8.88 -3.20
C GLU A 8 -6.27 8.19 -2.75
N PHE A 9 -5.24 9.00 -2.49
CA PHE A 9 -3.91 8.50 -2.18
C PHE A 9 -3.45 9.04 -0.83
N TYR A 10 -2.96 8.15 0.03
CA TYR A 10 -2.53 8.48 1.39
C TYR A 10 -1.18 7.86 1.74
N PHE A 11 -0.55 8.43 2.76
CA PHE A 11 0.57 7.80 3.47
C PHE A 11 0.07 7.25 4.80
N TRP A 12 0.51 6.06 5.19
CA TRP A 12 0.16 5.48 6.48
C TRP A 12 1.36 5.39 7.40
N ARG A 13 1.20 5.84 8.65
CA ARG A 13 2.23 5.78 9.69
C ARG A 13 1.64 5.69 11.09
N THR A 14 2.38 5.11 12.01
CA THR A 14 2.01 5.01 13.45
C THR A 14 2.97 5.78 14.35
N TYR A 15 2.56 6.02 15.60
CA TYR A 15 3.43 6.58 16.64
C TYR A 15 4.66 5.69 16.93
N ASP A 16 4.52 4.38 16.72
CA ASP A 16 5.60 3.40 16.85
C ASP A 16 6.48 3.29 15.60
N LYS A 17 6.37 4.26 14.68
CA LYS A 17 7.19 4.39 13.46
C LYS A 17 7.07 3.22 12.48
N GLN A 18 5.96 2.48 12.51
CA GLN A 18 5.59 1.62 11.39
C GLN A 18 5.02 2.50 10.28
N GLU A 19 5.36 2.20 9.03
CA GLU A 19 5.05 3.00 7.85
C GLU A 19 4.65 2.07 6.70
N ILE A 20 3.83 2.60 5.79
CA ILE A 20 3.54 2.04 4.47
C ILE A 20 3.64 3.19 3.47
N ASP A 21 4.37 2.97 2.38
CA ASP A 21 4.72 4.02 1.42
C ASP A 21 3.50 4.65 0.72
N LEU A 22 2.50 3.86 0.33
CA LEU A 22 1.32 4.37 -0.38
C LEU A 22 0.07 3.56 -0.02
N ILE A 23 -1.03 4.25 0.21
CA ILE A 23 -2.37 3.69 0.27
C ILE A 23 -3.17 4.25 -0.90
N GLU A 24 -3.72 3.37 -1.73
CA GLU A 24 -4.77 3.70 -2.70
C GLU A 24 -6.12 3.34 -2.09
N GLU A 25 -7.01 4.31 -1.98
CA GLU A 25 -8.40 4.10 -1.57
C GLU A 25 -9.30 4.34 -2.78
N SER A 26 -10.20 3.39 -3.05
CA SER A 26 -11.32 3.55 -3.97
C SER A 26 -12.64 3.41 -3.21
N ALA A 27 -13.77 3.61 -3.89
CA ALA A 27 -15.09 3.48 -3.26
C ALA A 27 -15.32 2.11 -2.57
N ASP A 28 -14.70 1.05 -3.09
CA ASP A 28 -14.95 -0.33 -2.65
C ASP A 28 -13.71 -1.05 -2.09
N SER A 29 -12.52 -0.43 -2.15
CA SER A 29 -11.27 -1.11 -1.79
C SER A 29 -10.23 -0.18 -1.19
N LEU A 30 -9.37 -0.77 -0.36
CA LEU A 30 -8.18 -0.14 0.18
C LEU A 30 -6.97 -1.04 -0.12
N THR A 31 -6.01 -0.50 -0.86
CA THR A 31 -4.80 -1.21 -1.28
C THR A 31 -3.58 -0.50 -0.73
N ALA A 32 -2.79 -1.23 0.05
CA ALA A 32 -1.51 -0.77 0.56
C ALA A 32 -0.36 -1.27 -0.33
N LEU A 33 0.54 -0.35 -0.67
CA LEU A 33 1.71 -0.60 -1.50
C LEU A 33 2.97 -0.21 -0.74
N GLU A 34 3.92 -1.14 -0.67
CA GLU A 34 5.24 -0.92 -0.10
C GLU A 34 6.30 -1.07 -1.20
N PHE A 35 7.15 -0.07 -1.39
CA PHE A 35 8.16 -0.08 -2.43
C PHE A 35 9.51 -0.57 -1.90
N LYS A 36 10.13 -1.48 -2.64
CA LYS A 36 11.48 -1.98 -2.33
C LYS A 36 12.36 -1.94 -3.56
N TRP A 37 13.58 -1.40 -3.39
CA TRP A 37 14.57 -1.38 -4.46
C TRP A 37 15.14 -2.77 -4.79
N GLY A 38 15.23 -3.63 -3.78
CA GLY A 38 15.66 -5.03 -3.92
C GLY A 38 14.52 -6.00 -3.65
N ASN A 39 14.85 -7.28 -3.59
CA ASN A 39 13.86 -8.37 -3.63
C ASN A 39 13.26 -8.70 -2.25
N LYS A 40 13.29 -7.75 -1.32
CA LYS A 40 12.69 -7.95 0.01
C LYS A 40 11.18 -7.90 -0.14
N MET A 41 10.50 -8.92 0.37
CA MET A 41 9.03 -9.02 0.40
C MET A 41 8.58 -9.06 1.86
N PRO A 42 8.61 -7.93 2.60
CA PRO A 42 8.09 -7.90 3.96
C PRO A 42 6.59 -8.21 3.98
N ALA A 43 6.11 -8.80 5.07
CA ALA A 43 4.68 -8.86 5.34
C ALA A 43 4.16 -7.47 5.74
N ALA A 44 2.86 -7.24 5.59
CA ALA A 44 2.22 -6.01 6.04
C ALA A 44 2.43 -5.82 7.56
N PRO A 45 2.58 -4.56 8.04
CA PRO A 45 2.62 -4.28 9.47
C PRO A 45 1.40 -4.88 10.19
N LYS A 46 1.63 -5.56 11.32
CA LYS A 46 0.54 -6.21 12.07
C LYS A 46 -0.55 -5.20 12.48
N ALA A 47 -0.15 -4.01 12.92
CA ALA A 47 -1.08 -2.95 13.28
C ALA A 47 -1.93 -2.48 12.09
N PHE A 48 -1.38 -2.52 10.87
CA PHE A 48 -2.14 -2.22 9.65
C PHE A 48 -3.17 -3.31 9.37
N GLN A 49 -2.78 -4.59 9.45
CA GLN A 49 -3.69 -5.72 9.24
C GLN A 49 -4.83 -5.76 10.27
N GLU A 50 -4.56 -5.39 11.53
CA GLU A 50 -5.59 -5.31 12.56
C GLU A 50 -6.55 -4.15 12.35
N ALA A 51 -6.06 -2.98 11.90
CA ALA A 51 -6.88 -1.81 11.64
C ALA A 51 -7.69 -1.91 10.34
N TYR A 52 -7.12 -2.54 9.31
CA TYR A 52 -7.69 -2.69 7.97
C TYR A 52 -7.65 -4.16 7.53
N PRO A 53 -8.45 -5.03 8.16
CA PRO A 53 -8.38 -6.49 7.96
C PRO A 53 -8.77 -6.95 6.54
N TYR A 54 -9.42 -6.10 5.77
CA TYR A 54 -9.85 -6.38 4.40
C TYR A 54 -8.99 -5.66 3.35
N ALA A 55 -7.98 -4.90 3.77
CA ALA A 55 -7.09 -4.21 2.85
C ALA A 55 -6.12 -5.20 2.19
N GLU A 56 -5.87 -4.99 0.90
CA GLU A 56 -4.80 -5.70 0.22
C GLU A 56 -3.45 -5.06 0.58
N PHE A 57 -2.39 -5.87 0.60
CA PHE A 57 -1.02 -5.38 0.78
C PHE A 57 -0.11 -6.01 -0.26
N HIS A 58 0.54 -5.18 -1.06
CA HIS A 58 1.48 -5.61 -2.08
C HIS A 58 2.85 -4.95 -1.86
N VAL A 59 3.89 -5.73 -2.14
CA VAL A 59 5.26 -5.20 -2.19
C VAL A 59 5.66 -5.07 -3.65
N VAL A 60 5.97 -3.85 -4.06
CA VAL A 60 6.39 -3.51 -5.43
C VAL A 60 7.90 -3.36 -5.46
N ASN A 61 8.54 -4.03 -6.39
CA ASN A 61 9.98 -4.01 -6.60
C ASN A 61 10.33 -4.06 -8.10
N ARG A 62 11.63 -4.02 -8.40
CA ARG A 62 12.13 -3.97 -9.79
C ARG A 62 11.79 -5.20 -10.63
N GLU A 63 11.41 -6.31 -10.01
CA GLU A 63 11.06 -7.56 -10.69
C GLU A 63 9.56 -7.62 -11.03
N ASN A 64 8.68 -7.02 -10.20
CA ASN A 64 7.22 -7.09 -10.37
C ASN A 64 6.52 -5.76 -10.69
N TYR A 65 7.24 -4.63 -10.76
CA TYR A 65 6.60 -3.31 -10.97
C TYR A 65 5.72 -3.22 -12.23
N LEU A 66 6.01 -4.01 -13.27
CA LEU A 66 5.22 -4.02 -14.51
C LEU A 66 3.78 -4.53 -14.31
N GLU A 67 3.49 -5.24 -13.22
CA GLU A 67 2.13 -5.68 -12.87
C GLU A 67 1.25 -4.51 -12.37
N PHE A 68 1.85 -3.36 -12.08
CA PHE A 68 1.20 -2.19 -11.48
C PHE A 68 1.14 -0.96 -12.42
N VAL A 69 1.39 -1.15 -13.72
CA VAL A 69 1.40 -0.08 -14.76
C VAL A 69 0.28 -0.29 -15.78
#